data_AF-A0A6A5KFK3-F1
#
_entry.id   AF-A0A6A5KFK3-F1
#
_cell.length_a   1.000
_cell.length_b   1.000
_cell.length_c   1.000
_cell.angle_alpha   90.00
_cell.angle_beta   90.00
_cell.angle_gamma   90.00
#
_symmetry.space_group_name_H-M   'P 1'
#
loop_
_entity.id
_entity.type
_entity.pdbx_description
1 polymer ?
#
loop_
_entity_poly.entity_id
_entity_poly.type
_entity_poly.pdbx_seq_one_letter_code
_entity_poly.pdbx_strand_id
1 'polypeptide(L)'
;MPTLPNLTHPSPNDNRRKMSSKRRKTRIVCISDTHNQTPKLPRGDVLIHAGDLTNQGSYSELQKSVRWLEGQGFEAKIVVAGNHDITLDAPFFRQHGESWKWPGPQDPEACKRLLTASESITYLEHTSTTICLHGAGTEFSVFGSPCTPKQGNWAFQYTPEEAEGVWSKMAEGVDIVVTHTPPKGHCDGTLAQDTKDQREGCPALLERLEQVRPVLSVCGHIHGGRGVETARWKRPSRDPATCVDRGSLVESVAFWNDPGASNKKLSIVDLTIRSTSGHGLGCDTSLTRQRCPNSMRGRLGGQPDTRCTSPDERSRQPSSGDEKLISTTSLTESALYESEALRGGGGALEHGDIGYGSPDEATRLELMAGKDMPRKETTVINAAYLGPRIAGKPRGYNKPIVVDVELPIWDSSH
;
A
#
# COMPACT_ATOMS: atom_id res chain seq x y z
N MET A 1 -23.27 -8.19 -72.28
CA MET A 1 -22.11 -8.68 -71.50
C MET A 1 -21.05 -7.58 -71.48
N PRO A 2 -21.01 -6.74 -70.44
CA PRO A 2 -19.78 -6.05 -70.07
C PRO A 2 -19.34 -6.44 -68.65
N THR A 3 -18.04 -6.57 -68.54
CA THR A 3 -17.21 -6.97 -67.40
C THR A 3 -17.31 -6.03 -66.20
N LEU A 4 -17.39 -6.61 -65.00
CA LEU A 4 -17.34 -5.93 -63.71
C LEU A 4 -16.00 -5.18 -63.50
N PRO A 5 -16.00 -3.95 -62.94
CA PRO A 5 -14.81 -3.33 -62.39
C PRO A 5 -14.59 -3.67 -60.91
N ASN A 6 -13.32 -3.86 -60.56
CA ASN A 6 -12.76 -4.07 -59.23
C ASN A 6 -13.28 -3.07 -58.19
N LEU A 7 -13.83 -3.59 -57.08
CA LEU A 7 -14.02 -2.84 -55.84
C LEU A 7 -12.72 -2.88 -55.03
N THR A 8 -12.00 -1.76 -54.98
CA THR A 8 -10.93 -1.53 -54.01
C THR A 8 -11.54 -1.21 -52.65
N HIS A 9 -11.26 -2.01 -51.63
CA HIS A 9 -11.58 -1.71 -50.24
C HIS A 9 -10.87 -0.44 -49.77
N PRO A 10 -11.53 0.50 -49.07
CA PRO A 10 -10.85 1.61 -48.43
C PRO A 10 -10.05 1.11 -47.21
N SER A 11 -8.77 1.46 -47.16
CA SER A 11 -7.89 1.24 -46.03
C SER A 11 -8.41 1.94 -44.77
N PRO A 12 -8.42 1.29 -43.59
CA PRO A 12 -8.81 1.93 -42.34
C PRO A 12 -7.60 2.67 -41.80
N ASN A 13 -7.41 3.93 -42.21
CA ASN A 13 -6.47 4.81 -41.54
C ASN A 13 -7.19 6.01 -40.95
N ASP A 14 -6.83 6.28 -39.71
CA ASP A 14 -6.88 7.57 -39.04
C ASP A 14 -8.18 8.01 -38.36
N ASN A 15 -8.51 7.35 -37.24
CA ASN A 15 -9.31 7.93 -36.16
C ASN A 15 -8.67 7.64 -34.78
N ARG A 16 -7.34 7.70 -34.69
CA ARG A 16 -6.65 7.71 -33.39
C ARG A 16 -6.82 9.10 -32.78
N ARG A 17 -7.85 9.24 -31.93
CA ARG A 17 -8.04 10.38 -31.03
C ARG A 17 -6.69 10.75 -30.38
N LYS A 18 -6.10 11.87 -30.77
CA LYS A 18 -5.09 12.56 -29.96
C LYS A 18 -5.80 13.01 -28.68
N MET A 19 -5.67 12.23 -27.60
CA MET A 19 -6.07 12.72 -26.28
C MET A 19 -5.25 13.98 -25.98
N SER A 20 -5.94 15.06 -25.63
CA SER A 20 -5.29 16.35 -25.34
C SER A 20 -4.28 16.15 -24.19
N SER A 21 -3.01 16.52 -24.41
CA SER A 21 -1.90 16.30 -23.47
C SER A 21 -1.90 17.24 -22.26
N LYS A 22 -3.01 17.93 -21.98
CA LYS A 22 -3.08 18.90 -20.88
C LYS A 22 -3.34 18.16 -19.57
N ARG A 23 -2.50 18.46 -18.58
CA ARG A 23 -2.64 17.98 -17.21
C ARG A 23 -2.88 19.16 -16.27
N ARG A 24 -3.53 18.91 -15.14
CA ARG A 24 -3.78 19.92 -14.11
C ARG A 24 -3.44 19.38 -12.74
N LYS A 25 -2.86 20.25 -11.92
CA LYS A 25 -2.55 19.98 -10.52
C LYS A 25 -3.82 19.62 -9.77
N THR A 26 -3.82 18.45 -9.15
CA THR A 26 -4.83 17.91 -8.24
C THR A 26 -4.15 17.63 -6.90
N ARG A 27 -4.75 18.06 -5.80
CA ARG A 27 -4.26 17.82 -4.44
C ARG A 27 -4.96 16.62 -3.83
N ILE A 28 -4.18 15.59 -3.52
CA ILE A 28 -4.66 14.36 -2.89
C ILE A 28 -4.18 14.32 -1.44
N VAL A 29 -5.07 14.00 -0.52
CA VAL A 29 -4.74 13.75 0.89
C VAL A 29 -4.81 12.25 1.13
N CYS A 30 -3.69 11.65 1.51
CA CYS A 30 -3.55 10.22 1.74
C CYS A 30 -3.48 9.91 3.24
N ILE A 31 -4.30 8.98 3.68
CA ILE A 31 -4.31 8.38 5.02
C ILE A 31 -4.57 6.88 4.92
N SER A 32 -4.27 6.16 5.99
CA SER A 32 -4.57 4.75 6.20
C SER A 32 -4.48 4.44 7.69
N ASP A 33 -4.94 3.26 8.13
CA ASP A 33 -4.68 2.74 9.48
C ASP A 33 -5.13 3.73 10.56
N THR A 34 -6.33 4.27 10.38
CA THR A 34 -6.88 5.25 11.32
C THR A 34 -7.43 4.58 12.57
N HIS A 35 -7.84 3.31 12.51
CA HIS A 35 -8.26 2.53 13.67
C HIS A 35 -9.23 3.28 14.62
N ASN A 36 -10.39 3.68 14.09
CA ASN A 36 -11.42 4.50 14.74
C ASN A 36 -11.04 5.95 15.07
N GLN A 37 -9.83 6.40 14.70
CA GLN A 37 -9.45 7.80 14.82
C GLN A 37 -10.02 8.63 13.67
N THR A 38 -10.29 9.89 13.95
CA THR A 38 -10.87 10.85 13.00
C THR A 38 -9.93 12.07 12.90
N PRO A 39 -8.78 11.93 12.23
CA PRO A 39 -7.78 13.00 12.19
C PRO A 39 -8.32 14.28 11.54
N LYS A 40 -7.75 15.43 11.93
CA LYS A 40 -7.99 16.67 11.20
C LYS A 40 -7.25 16.62 9.86
N LEU A 41 -7.99 16.77 8.77
CA LEU A 41 -7.42 16.68 7.43
C LEU A 41 -7.12 18.08 6.87
N PRO A 42 -5.99 18.26 6.16
CA PRO A 42 -5.75 19.46 5.37
C PRO A 42 -6.70 19.52 4.17
N ARG A 43 -6.85 20.71 3.56
CA ARG A 43 -7.65 20.87 2.35
C ARG A 43 -7.00 20.14 1.17
N GLY A 44 -7.82 19.48 0.36
CA GLY A 44 -7.45 18.88 -0.92
C GLY A 44 -8.69 18.64 -1.77
N ASP A 45 -8.47 18.14 -2.98
CA ASP A 45 -9.53 17.82 -3.94
C ASP A 45 -10.00 16.36 -3.75
N VAL A 46 -9.06 15.46 -3.45
CA VAL A 46 -9.31 14.02 -3.25
C VAL A 46 -8.82 13.58 -1.87
N LEU A 47 -9.60 12.74 -1.19
CA LEU A 47 -9.18 11.97 -0.03
C LEU A 47 -9.00 10.50 -0.42
N ILE A 48 -7.88 9.89 -0.04
CA ILE A 48 -7.65 8.44 -0.15
C ILE A 48 -7.49 7.87 1.26
N HIS A 49 -8.28 6.85 1.59
CA HIS A 49 -8.11 6.02 2.79
C HIS A 49 -7.73 4.59 2.39
N ALA A 50 -6.49 4.18 2.66
CA ALA A 50 -5.92 2.92 2.19
C ALA A 50 -6.12 1.73 3.15
N GLY A 51 -7.30 1.63 3.76
CA GLY A 51 -7.65 0.52 4.66
C GLY A 51 -7.46 0.77 6.16
N ASP A 52 -7.96 -0.16 6.96
CA ASP A 52 -8.00 -0.13 8.43
C ASP A 52 -8.67 1.12 8.99
N LEU A 53 -9.93 1.31 8.57
CA LEU A 53 -10.80 2.38 9.07
C LEU A 53 -11.11 2.17 10.56
N THR A 54 -11.13 0.91 11.01
CA THR A 54 -11.61 0.50 12.31
C THR A 54 -10.60 -0.35 13.09
N ASN A 55 -10.87 -0.67 14.36
CA ASN A 55 -10.02 -1.62 15.09
C ASN A 55 -10.43 -3.07 14.83
N GLN A 56 -11.73 -3.35 14.62
CA GLN A 56 -12.24 -4.72 14.45
C GLN A 56 -13.40 -4.82 13.45
N GLY A 57 -13.85 -3.72 12.85
CA GLY A 57 -14.88 -3.74 11.82
C GLY A 57 -16.30 -3.93 12.34
N SER A 58 -16.62 -3.61 13.60
CA SER A 58 -18.03 -3.65 14.03
C SER A 58 -18.86 -2.61 13.27
N TYR A 59 -20.16 -2.86 13.11
CA TYR A 59 -21.10 -1.94 12.47
C TYR A 59 -21.03 -0.53 13.08
N SER A 60 -20.93 -0.43 14.41
CA SER A 60 -20.82 0.86 15.10
C SER A 60 -19.52 1.61 14.81
N GLU A 61 -18.41 0.89 14.67
CA GLU A 61 -17.12 1.48 14.28
C GLU A 61 -17.17 1.96 12.83
N LEU A 62 -17.62 1.09 11.91
CA LEU A 62 -17.77 1.40 10.50
C LEU A 62 -18.71 2.59 10.29
N GLN A 63 -19.86 2.61 10.96
CA GLN A 63 -20.81 3.73 10.87
C GLN A 63 -20.18 5.04 11.32
N LYS A 64 -19.38 5.03 12.38
CA LYS A 64 -18.67 6.22 12.86
C LYS A 64 -17.63 6.69 11.85
N SER A 65 -16.82 5.77 11.31
CA SER A 65 -15.79 6.09 10.32
C SER A 65 -16.39 6.60 9.01
N VAL A 66 -17.44 5.96 8.51
CA VAL A 66 -18.19 6.40 7.31
C VAL A 66 -18.78 7.79 7.51
N ARG A 67 -19.50 8.05 8.61
CA ARG A 67 -20.04 9.40 8.89
C ARG A 67 -18.95 10.47 8.94
N TRP A 68 -17.80 10.15 9.51
CA TRP A 68 -16.66 11.07 9.53
C TRP A 68 -16.13 11.34 8.11
N LEU A 69 -15.95 10.31 7.28
CA LEU A 69 -15.53 10.45 5.89
C LEU A 69 -16.54 11.25 5.06
N GLU A 70 -17.83 10.97 5.19
CA GLU A 70 -18.91 11.70 4.52
C GLU A 70 -18.90 13.19 4.89
N GLY A 71 -18.57 13.52 6.14
CA GLY A 71 -18.43 14.90 6.60
C GLY A 71 -17.19 15.67 6.09
N GLN A 72 -16.25 15.02 5.39
CA GLN A 72 -15.07 15.70 4.87
C GLN A 72 -15.37 16.44 3.56
N GLY A 73 -14.85 17.66 3.41
CA GLY A 73 -15.10 18.55 2.26
C GLY A 73 -14.22 18.29 1.03
N PHE A 74 -14.00 17.03 0.67
CA PHE A 74 -13.30 16.63 -0.57
C PHE A 74 -14.32 16.33 -1.66
N GLU A 75 -13.96 16.59 -2.92
CA GLU A 75 -14.81 16.32 -4.07
C GLU A 75 -14.91 14.81 -4.35
N ALA A 76 -13.82 14.06 -4.16
CA ALA A 76 -13.82 12.60 -4.21
C ALA A 76 -13.18 11.99 -2.95
N LYS A 77 -13.74 10.86 -2.49
CA LYS A 77 -13.23 10.10 -1.34
C LYS A 77 -13.12 8.64 -1.73
N ILE A 78 -11.90 8.18 -1.94
CA ILE A 78 -11.60 6.82 -2.38
C ILE A 78 -11.20 6.00 -1.16
N VAL A 79 -11.88 4.88 -0.94
CA VAL A 79 -11.71 4.07 0.27
C VAL A 79 -11.55 2.61 -0.13
N VAL A 80 -10.55 1.95 0.44
CA VAL A 80 -10.48 0.49 0.51
C VAL A 80 -10.57 0.07 1.97
N ALA A 81 -11.01 -1.15 2.24
CA ALA A 81 -10.94 -1.77 3.56
C ALA A 81 -9.49 -2.20 3.88
N GLY A 82 -9.23 -2.60 5.12
CA GLY A 82 -8.03 -3.31 5.52
C GLY A 82 -8.34 -4.55 6.35
N ASN A 83 -7.30 -5.20 6.87
CA ASN A 83 -7.43 -6.48 7.57
C ASN A 83 -8.15 -6.37 8.93
N HIS A 84 -8.25 -5.16 9.50
CA HIS A 84 -9.02 -4.88 10.72
C HIS A 84 -10.50 -4.59 10.45
N ASP A 85 -10.92 -4.34 9.21
CA ASP A 85 -12.32 -4.07 8.86
C ASP A 85 -13.10 -5.38 8.65
N ILE A 86 -13.03 -6.28 9.63
CA ILE A 86 -13.33 -7.72 9.53
C ILE A 86 -14.70 -8.02 8.93
N THR A 87 -15.75 -7.30 9.32
CA THR A 87 -17.12 -7.59 8.83
C THR A 87 -17.31 -7.25 7.35
N LEU A 88 -16.38 -6.52 6.73
CA LEU A 88 -16.41 -6.24 5.29
C LEU A 88 -15.96 -7.44 4.45
N ASP A 89 -15.23 -8.39 5.05
CA ASP A 89 -14.91 -9.69 4.46
C ASP A 89 -15.93 -10.73 4.95
N ALA A 90 -17.07 -10.83 4.26
CA ALA A 90 -18.15 -11.72 4.67
C ALA A 90 -17.75 -13.21 4.73
N PRO A 91 -16.95 -13.76 3.78
CA PRO A 91 -16.38 -15.11 3.91
C PRO A 91 -15.56 -15.30 5.19
N PHE A 92 -14.60 -14.41 5.46
CA PHE A 92 -13.77 -14.50 6.67
C PHE A 92 -14.61 -14.35 7.94
N PHE A 93 -15.51 -13.36 7.99
CA PHE A 93 -16.37 -13.14 9.15
C PHE A 93 -17.26 -14.35 9.45
N ARG A 94 -17.81 -15.02 8.43
CA ARG A 94 -18.63 -16.23 8.65
C ARG A 94 -17.83 -17.37 9.27
N GLN A 95 -16.56 -17.49 8.89
CA GLN A 95 -15.70 -18.57 9.37
C GLN A 95 -15.04 -18.27 10.71
N HIS A 96 -14.71 -17.01 10.97
CA HIS A 96 -13.85 -16.61 12.09
C HIS A 96 -14.50 -15.61 13.04
N GLY A 97 -15.67 -15.06 12.72
CA GLY A 97 -16.32 -13.99 13.48
C GLY A 97 -16.62 -14.34 14.94
N GLU A 98 -16.86 -15.62 15.25
CA GLU A 98 -17.10 -16.09 16.63
C GLU A 98 -15.86 -15.98 17.53
N SER A 99 -14.66 -15.96 16.94
CA SER A 99 -13.40 -15.76 17.67
C SER A 99 -13.21 -14.31 18.16
N TRP A 100 -14.08 -13.39 17.72
CA TRP A 100 -13.99 -11.96 18.01
C TRP A 100 -15.09 -11.53 18.99
N LYS A 101 -14.78 -10.51 19.81
CA LYS A 101 -15.74 -9.94 20.76
C LYS A 101 -16.44 -8.75 20.13
N TRP A 102 -17.76 -8.84 19.99
CA TRP A 102 -18.57 -7.81 19.37
C TRP A 102 -19.47 -7.10 20.37
N PRO A 103 -19.81 -5.82 20.17
CA PRO A 103 -20.78 -5.10 21.00
C PRO A 103 -22.22 -5.65 20.86
N GLY A 104 -22.48 -6.44 19.82
CA GLY A 104 -23.74 -7.11 19.53
C GLY A 104 -23.61 -7.97 18.26
N PRO A 105 -24.68 -8.61 17.79
CA PRO A 105 -24.67 -9.32 16.50
C PRO A 105 -24.27 -8.38 15.36
N GLN A 106 -23.46 -8.88 14.42
CA GLN A 106 -23.02 -8.14 13.24
C GLN A 106 -23.65 -8.73 11.98
N ASP A 107 -23.96 -7.86 11.02
CA ASP A 107 -24.41 -8.24 9.68
C ASP A 107 -23.40 -7.70 8.65
N PRO A 108 -22.55 -8.57 8.05
CA PRO A 108 -21.59 -8.18 7.03
C PRO A 108 -22.19 -7.37 5.88
N GLU A 109 -23.41 -7.70 5.45
CA GLU A 109 -24.08 -7.00 4.35
C GLU A 109 -24.51 -5.59 4.80
N ALA A 110 -25.01 -5.44 6.02
CA ALA A 110 -25.31 -4.11 6.58
C ALA A 110 -24.05 -3.27 6.75
N CYS A 111 -22.95 -3.88 7.21
CA CYS A 111 -21.65 -3.23 7.35
C CYS A 111 -21.13 -2.73 5.99
N LYS A 112 -21.17 -3.58 4.95
CA LYS A 112 -20.72 -3.22 3.61
C LYS A 112 -21.59 -2.15 2.96
N ARG A 113 -22.91 -2.20 3.19
CA ARG A 113 -23.86 -1.17 2.71
C ARG A 113 -23.54 0.23 3.22
N LEU A 114 -22.93 0.40 4.41
CA LEU A 114 -22.52 1.73 4.89
C LEU A 114 -21.56 2.42 3.92
N LEU A 115 -20.67 1.66 3.28
CA LEU A 115 -19.69 2.18 2.32
C LEU A 115 -20.26 2.23 0.91
N THR A 116 -20.91 1.16 0.45
CA THR A 116 -21.35 1.03 -0.96
C THR A 116 -22.58 1.85 -1.30
N ALA A 117 -23.42 2.18 -0.32
CA ALA A 117 -24.60 3.04 -0.53
C ALA A 117 -24.31 4.53 -0.32
N SER A 118 -23.09 4.91 0.06
CA SER A 118 -22.73 6.32 0.23
C SER A 118 -22.56 6.99 -1.13
N GLU A 119 -23.22 8.13 -1.33
CA GLU A 119 -23.08 8.94 -2.55
C GLU A 119 -21.75 9.72 -2.60
N SER A 120 -21.07 9.87 -1.46
CA SER A 120 -19.84 10.67 -1.36
C SER A 120 -18.56 9.84 -1.25
N ILE A 121 -18.68 8.52 -1.07
CA ILE A 121 -17.54 7.60 -0.94
C ILE A 121 -17.52 6.64 -2.12
N THR A 122 -16.38 6.59 -2.80
CA THR A 122 -16.05 5.53 -3.75
C THR A 122 -15.34 4.41 -3.00
N TYR A 123 -16.09 3.38 -2.59
CA TYR A 123 -15.52 2.17 -2.01
C TYR A 123 -15.05 1.21 -3.10
N LEU A 124 -13.81 0.73 -3.00
CA LEU A 124 -13.20 -0.16 -3.97
C LEU A 124 -12.77 -1.47 -3.30
N GLU A 125 -13.11 -2.59 -3.93
CA GLU A 125 -12.77 -3.92 -3.45
C GLU A 125 -12.40 -4.81 -4.63
N HIS A 126 -11.11 -4.78 -4.99
CA HIS A 126 -10.57 -5.47 -6.16
C HIS A 126 -11.17 -4.99 -7.49
N THR A 127 -11.45 -3.69 -7.58
CA THR A 127 -12.13 -3.09 -8.72
C THR A 127 -11.44 -1.81 -9.14
N SER A 128 -11.56 -1.48 -10.43
CA SER A 128 -11.18 -0.18 -10.98
C SER A 128 -12.41 0.67 -11.26
N THR A 129 -12.25 1.99 -11.19
CA THR A 129 -13.22 2.97 -11.67
C THR A 129 -12.52 4.23 -12.16
N THR A 130 -13.26 5.12 -12.78
CA THR A 130 -12.80 6.46 -13.17
C THR A 130 -13.36 7.49 -12.20
N ILE A 131 -12.51 8.42 -11.76
CA ILE A 131 -12.86 9.53 -10.89
C ILE A 131 -12.85 10.82 -11.70
N CYS A 132 -13.93 11.58 -11.55
CA CYS A 132 -14.20 12.80 -12.29
C CYS A 132 -14.27 13.94 -11.29
N LEU A 133 -13.33 14.88 -11.35
CA LEU A 133 -13.34 16.08 -10.53
C LEU A 133 -13.80 17.25 -11.40
N HIS A 134 -15.05 17.67 -11.23
CA HIS A 134 -15.62 18.85 -11.89
C HIS A 134 -14.95 20.15 -11.43
N GLY A 135 -14.61 20.27 -10.14
CA GLY A 135 -13.95 21.46 -9.59
C GLY A 135 -12.53 21.66 -10.15
N ALA A 136 -11.75 20.58 -10.16
CA ALA A 136 -10.41 20.59 -10.76
C ALA A 136 -10.44 20.46 -12.29
N GLY A 137 -11.52 19.97 -12.87
CA GLY A 137 -11.62 19.62 -14.29
C GLY A 137 -10.65 18.50 -14.67
N THR A 138 -10.47 17.49 -13.82
CA THR A 138 -9.55 16.36 -14.04
C THR A 138 -10.29 15.04 -14.03
N GLU A 139 -9.76 14.08 -14.80
CA GLU A 139 -10.25 12.70 -14.87
C GLU A 139 -9.08 11.75 -14.69
N PHE A 140 -9.25 10.71 -13.87
CA PHE A 140 -8.22 9.69 -13.68
C PHE A 140 -8.82 8.34 -13.32
N SER A 141 -8.11 7.29 -13.69
CA SER A 141 -8.46 5.92 -13.33
C SER A 141 -7.83 5.50 -12.00
N VAL A 142 -8.59 4.79 -11.17
CA VAL A 142 -8.12 4.26 -9.89
C VAL A 142 -8.47 2.78 -9.77
N PHE A 143 -7.52 1.99 -9.27
CA PHE A 143 -7.76 0.61 -8.81
C PHE A 143 -7.65 0.56 -7.30
N GLY A 144 -8.55 -0.18 -6.64
CA GLY A 144 -8.54 -0.36 -5.19
C GLY A 144 -8.61 -1.82 -4.76
N SER A 145 -7.82 -2.22 -3.76
CA SER A 145 -7.92 -3.56 -3.15
C SER A 145 -7.59 -3.54 -1.64
N PRO A 146 -8.40 -4.17 -0.78
CA PRO A 146 -8.09 -4.34 0.64
C PRO A 146 -7.09 -5.46 0.94
N CYS A 147 -6.75 -6.28 -0.06
CA CYS A 147 -6.08 -7.54 0.17
C CYS A 147 -4.62 -7.40 0.65
N THR A 148 -4.21 -8.30 1.55
CA THR A 148 -2.86 -8.40 2.08
C THR A 148 -2.33 -9.85 2.02
N PRO A 149 -1.01 -10.07 1.91
CA PRO A 149 -0.44 -11.40 2.08
C PRO A 149 -0.82 -11.99 3.44
N LYS A 150 -1.08 -13.29 3.48
CA LYS A 150 -1.47 -13.97 4.73
C LYS A 150 -0.43 -13.81 5.84
N GLN A 151 -0.86 -13.18 6.93
CA GLN A 151 -0.13 -13.01 8.17
C GLN A 151 -1.08 -13.23 9.35
N GLY A 152 -1.03 -14.41 9.97
CA GLY A 152 -2.00 -14.79 11.00
C GLY A 152 -3.40 -15.06 10.43
N ASN A 153 -4.43 -14.71 11.20
CA ASN A 153 -5.83 -14.92 10.84
C ASN A 153 -6.56 -13.57 10.87
N TRP A 154 -6.48 -12.83 9.77
CA TRP A 154 -7.19 -11.56 9.58
C TRP A 154 -7.96 -11.54 8.27
N ALA A 155 -8.89 -10.59 8.15
CA ALA A 155 -9.69 -10.40 6.95
C ALA A 155 -8.83 -9.99 5.74
N PHE A 156 -9.35 -10.26 4.54
CA PHE A 156 -8.78 -9.89 3.25
C PHE A 156 -7.36 -10.44 3.02
N GLN A 157 -7.08 -11.64 3.51
CA GLN A 157 -5.78 -12.29 3.33
C GLN A 157 -5.79 -13.31 2.20
N TYR A 158 -4.71 -13.35 1.42
CA TYR A 158 -4.49 -14.33 0.36
C TYR A 158 -3.16 -15.06 0.53
N THR A 159 -3.07 -16.29 0.04
CA THR A 159 -1.83 -17.07 0.03
C THR A 159 -0.91 -16.64 -1.13
N PRO A 160 0.40 -16.95 -1.09
CA PRO A 160 1.30 -16.64 -2.20
C PRO A 160 0.81 -17.13 -3.57
N GLU A 161 0.15 -18.29 -3.61
CA GLU A 161 -0.39 -18.92 -4.82
C GLU A 161 -1.61 -18.15 -5.39
N GLU A 162 -2.37 -17.49 -4.52
CA GLU A 162 -3.54 -16.68 -4.91
C GLU A 162 -3.15 -15.27 -5.38
N ALA A 163 -1.92 -14.83 -5.09
CA ALA A 163 -1.47 -13.46 -5.31
C ALA A 163 -1.60 -13.02 -6.78
N GLU A 164 -1.26 -13.88 -7.73
CA GLU A 164 -1.41 -13.58 -9.16
C GLU A 164 -2.88 -13.36 -9.54
N GLY A 165 -3.78 -14.20 -9.03
CA GLY A 165 -5.23 -14.08 -9.24
C GLY A 165 -5.82 -12.80 -8.64
N VAL A 166 -5.23 -12.29 -7.56
CA VAL A 166 -5.59 -11.00 -6.95
C VAL A 166 -5.14 -9.84 -7.84
N TRP A 167 -3.86 -9.81 -8.23
CA TRP A 167 -3.25 -8.63 -8.87
C TRP A 167 -3.47 -8.55 -10.38
N SER A 168 -3.76 -9.68 -11.06
CA SER A 168 -4.13 -9.70 -12.48
C SER A 168 -5.40 -8.92 -12.80
N LYS A 169 -6.29 -8.71 -11.81
CA LYS A 169 -7.52 -7.91 -11.94
C LYS A 169 -7.27 -6.41 -12.12
N MET A 170 -6.12 -5.91 -11.69
CA MET A 170 -5.75 -4.51 -11.87
C MET A 170 -5.54 -4.25 -13.36
N ALA A 171 -6.34 -3.41 -14.01
CA ALA A 171 -6.17 -3.12 -15.44
C ALA A 171 -4.82 -2.41 -15.74
N GLU A 172 -4.31 -2.58 -16.95
CA GLU A 172 -3.18 -1.76 -17.42
C GLU A 172 -3.56 -0.28 -17.54
N GLY A 173 -2.59 0.62 -17.37
CA GLY A 173 -2.78 2.04 -17.62
C GLY A 173 -3.49 2.82 -16.50
N VAL A 174 -3.83 2.16 -15.39
CA VAL A 174 -4.39 2.82 -14.20
C VAL A 174 -3.49 3.98 -13.75
N ASP A 175 -4.08 5.13 -13.40
CA ASP A 175 -3.34 6.28 -12.90
C ASP A 175 -2.92 6.10 -11.44
N ILE A 176 -3.86 5.69 -10.59
CA ILE A 176 -3.66 5.57 -9.14
C ILE A 176 -4.02 4.17 -8.67
N VAL A 177 -3.16 3.57 -7.87
CA VAL A 177 -3.41 2.30 -7.19
C VAL A 177 -3.58 2.57 -5.69
N VAL A 178 -4.62 2.01 -5.09
CA VAL A 178 -4.87 2.06 -3.64
C VAL A 178 -4.94 0.63 -3.13
N THR A 179 -3.97 0.21 -2.31
CA THR A 179 -3.93 -1.14 -1.74
C THR A 179 -3.74 -1.06 -0.25
N HIS A 180 -4.27 -1.99 0.53
CA HIS A 180 -3.93 -1.98 1.95
C HIS A 180 -2.47 -2.38 2.18
N THR A 181 -1.99 -3.46 1.52
CA THR A 181 -0.58 -3.87 1.57
C THR A 181 0.34 -2.95 0.76
N PRO A 182 1.56 -2.65 1.22
CA PRO A 182 2.60 -2.06 0.40
C PRO A 182 3.23 -3.09 -0.56
N PRO A 183 3.82 -2.64 -1.69
CA PRO A 183 4.67 -3.49 -2.52
C PRO A 183 5.99 -3.79 -1.80
N LYS A 184 6.56 -4.98 -2.06
CA LYS A 184 7.84 -5.39 -1.47
C LYS A 184 8.93 -4.38 -1.80
N GLY A 185 9.73 -3.99 -0.81
CA GLY A 185 10.90 -3.13 -1.02
C GLY A 185 10.63 -1.64 -0.90
N HIS A 186 9.37 -1.20 -0.80
CA HIS A 186 9.00 0.22 -0.79
C HIS A 186 8.03 0.54 0.32
N CYS A 187 8.44 1.40 1.25
CA CYS A 187 7.61 1.82 2.37
C CYS A 187 6.99 0.64 3.15
N ASP A 188 7.76 -0.45 3.29
CA ASP A 188 7.30 -1.75 3.82
C ASP A 188 8.17 -2.31 4.95
N GLY A 189 9.05 -1.48 5.53
CA GLY A 189 9.92 -1.87 6.64
C GLY A 189 9.23 -1.81 8.00
N THR A 190 9.54 -2.76 8.88
CA THR A 190 9.18 -2.68 10.30
C THR A 190 10.34 -2.07 11.13
N LEU A 191 10.04 -1.58 12.34
CA LEU A 191 11.04 -0.96 13.23
C LEU A 191 11.87 -1.98 14.04
N ALA A 192 11.74 -3.29 13.77
CA ALA A 192 12.48 -4.27 14.55
C ALA A 192 14.00 -4.09 14.32
N GLN A 193 14.83 -4.48 15.28
CA GLN A 193 16.28 -4.26 15.23
C GLN A 193 17.05 -5.53 14.86
N ASP A 194 16.34 -6.52 14.33
CA ASP A 194 16.87 -7.85 14.07
C ASP A 194 17.57 -7.90 12.71
N THR A 195 18.59 -8.76 12.61
CA THR A 195 19.50 -8.89 11.44
C THR A 195 18.87 -9.51 10.19
N LYS A 196 17.55 -9.73 10.17
CA LYS A 196 16.81 -10.27 9.01
C LYS A 196 16.21 -9.15 8.18
N ASP A 197 15.93 -9.43 6.90
CA ASP A 197 15.13 -8.52 6.07
C ASP A 197 13.72 -8.39 6.66
N GLN A 198 13.42 -7.22 7.20
CA GLN A 198 12.18 -6.91 7.92
C GLN A 198 11.10 -6.27 7.04
N ARG A 199 11.27 -6.40 5.74
CA ARG A 199 10.29 -5.93 4.76
C ARG A 199 9.18 -6.95 4.61
N GLU A 200 7.94 -6.51 4.72
CA GLU A 200 6.78 -7.41 4.66
C GLU A 200 5.84 -7.09 3.49
N GLY A 201 6.23 -6.18 2.60
CA GLY A 201 5.44 -5.86 1.42
C GLY A 201 5.30 -7.03 0.44
N CYS A 202 4.32 -6.92 -0.46
CA CYS A 202 3.97 -7.99 -1.39
C CYS A 202 4.86 -8.00 -2.66
N PRO A 203 5.58 -9.10 -2.96
CA PRO A 203 6.38 -9.21 -4.18
C PRO A 203 5.54 -9.21 -5.47
N ALA A 204 4.41 -9.93 -5.48
CA ALA A 204 3.52 -9.97 -6.64
C ALA A 204 2.89 -8.59 -6.95
N LEU A 205 2.63 -7.77 -5.92
CA LEU A 205 2.20 -6.39 -6.10
C LEU A 205 3.31 -5.55 -6.73
N LEU A 206 4.57 -5.70 -6.31
CA LEU A 206 5.71 -5.01 -6.94
C LEU A 206 5.80 -5.34 -8.44
N GLU A 207 5.70 -6.63 -8.78
CA GLU A 207 5.69 -7.09 -10.18
C GLU A 207 4.51 -6.50 -10.95
N ARG A 208 3.31 -6.44 -10.36
CA ARG A 208 2.15 -5.82 -11.02
C ARG A 208 2.32 -4.32 -11.21
N LEU A 209 2.90 -3.61 -10.24
CA LEU A 209 3.18 -2.18 -10.36
C LEU A 209 4.22 -1.89 -11.45
N GLU A 210 5.22 -2.75 -11.64
CA GLU A 210 6.18 -2.63 -12.76
C GLU A 210 5.48 -2.74 -14.11
N GLN A 211 4.42 -3.56 -14.20
CA GLN A 211 3.64 -3.75 -15.42
C GLN A 211 2.68 -2.59 -15.69
N VAL A 212 1.94 -2.16 -14.66
CA VAL A 212 0.87 -1.16 -14.77
C VAL A 212 1.42 0.26 -14.77
N ARG A 213 2.52 0.49 -14.03
CA ARG A 213 3.23 1.77 -13.85
C ARG A 213 2.28 2.94 -13.52
N PRO A 214 1.51 2.87 -12.42
CA PRO A 214 0.69 3.98 -11.97
C PRO A 214 1.57 5.19 -11.60
N VAL A 215 1.02 6.41 -11.66
CA VAL A 215 1.76 7.58 -11.14
C VAL A 215 1.89 7.52 -9.63
N LEU A 216 0.86 6.97 -8.96
CA LEU A 216 0.77 6.91 -7.50
C LEU A 216 0.29 5.52 -7.05
N SER A 217 0.95 4.96 -6.04
CA SER A 217 0.51 3.76 -5.32
C SER A 217 0.40 4.09 -3.83
N VAL A 218 -0.82 4.15 -3.30
CA VAL A 218 -1.10 4.52 -1.90
C VAL A 218 -1.44 3.26 -1.10
N CYS A 219 -0.80 3.10 0.04
CA CYS A 219 -0.98 1.96 0.93
C CYS A 219 -0.92 2.30 2.42
N GLY A 220 -1.02 1.27 3.25
CA GLY A 220 -0.94 1.34 4.71
C GLY A 220 -0.37 0.05 5.28
N HIS A 221 -1.07 -0.53 6.27
CA HIS A 221 -0.85 -1.85 6.87
C HIS A 221 0.43 -1.97 7.71
N ILE A 222 1.57 -1.63 7.12
CA ILE A 222 2.87 -1.65 7.80
C ILE A 222 3.13 -0.27 8.40
N HIS A 223 2.73 -0.06 9.66
CA HIS A 223 2.85 1.25 10.30
C HIS A 223 4.29 1.79 10.37
N GLY A 224 5.27 0.89 10.51
CA GLY A 224 6.70 1.24 10.48
C GLY A 224 7.18 1.74 9.12
N GLY A 225 6.46 1.41 8.05
CA GLY A 225 6.77 1.75 6.67
C GLY A 225 6.27 3.14 6.26
N ARG A 226 5.60 3.88 7.14
CA ARG A 226 5.09 5.24 6.88
C ARG A 226 6.16 6.10 6.19
N GLY A 227 5.89 6.51 4.96
CA GLY A 227 6.89 7.18 4.13
C GLY A 227 6.46 7.34 2.68
N VAL A 228 7.36 7.89 1.88
CA VAL A 228 7.17 8.09 0.44
C VAL A 228 8.48 7.74 -0.27
N GLU A 229 8.36 6.92 -1.30
CA GLU A 229 9.45 6.51 -2.17
C GLU A 229 9.02 6.65 -3.63
N THR A 230 9.89 7.13 -4.50
CA THR A 230 9.64 7.12 -5.95
C THR A 230 10.55 6.11 -6.62
N ALA A 231 9.96 5.03 -7.11
CA ALA A 231 10.64 3.96 -7.80
C ALA A 231 10.69 4.25 -9.30
N ARG A 232 11.89 4.22 -9.89
CA ARG A 232 12.10 4.27 -11.34
C ARG A 232 12.21 2.85 -11.87
N TRP A 233 11.33 2.49 -12.78
CA TRP A 233 11.27 1.15 -13.37
C TRP A 233 12.39 0.95 -14.39
N LYS A 234 13.01 -0.23 -14.41
CA LYS A 234 13.92 -0.58 -15.49
C LYS A 234 13.20 -0.56 -16.83
N ARG A 235 13.90 -0.12 -17.86
CA ARG A 235 13.41 -0.26 -19.23
C ARG A 235 13.61 -1.71 -19.68
N PRO A 236 12.61 -2.31 -20.37
CA PRO A 236 12.82 -3.60 -21.01
C PRO A 236 14.05 -3.51 -21.93
N SER A 237 14.99 -4.44 -21.79
CA SER A 237 16.12 -4.53 -22.72
C SER A 237 15.57 -4.85 -24.11
N ARG A 238 16.08 -4.17 -25.14
CA ARG A 238 15.73 -4.46 -26.54
C ARG A 238 16.50 -5.66 -27.09
N ASP A 239 17.46 -6.19 -26.33
CA ASP A 239 18.33 -7.29 -26.76
C ASP A 239 17.97 -8.60 -26.01
N PRO A 240 17.33 -9.57 -26.69
CA PRO A 240 16.99 -10.86 -26.11
C PRO A 240 18.22 -11.71 -25.71
N ALA A 241 19.45 -11.34 -26.07
CA ALA A 241 20.65 -12.02 -25.56
C ALA A 241 21.05 -11.57 -24.13
N THR A 242 20.48 -10.46 -23.64
CA THR A 242 20.75 -9.90 -22.30
C THR A 242 19.59 -10.11 -21.31
N CYS A 243 18.50 -10.74 -21.74
CA CYS A 243 17.28 -10.92 -20.95
C CYS A 243 17.37 -12.01 -19.86
N VAL A 244 18.57 -12.53 -19.59
CA VAL A 244 18.82 -13.60 -18.61
C VAL A 244 18.95 -13.06 -17.18
N ASP A 245 19.12 -11.74 -17.01
CA ASP A 245 19.15 -11.13 -15.68
C ASP A 245 17.74 -10.69 -15.27
N ARG A 246 17.05 -11.55 -14.50
CA ARG A 246 15.92 -11.13 -13.63
C ARG A 246 16.43 -10.24 -12.48
N GLY A 247 17.30 -9.27 -12.77
CA GLY A 247 17.80 -8.31 -11.79
C GLY A 247 16.66 -7.46 -11.23
N SER A 248 16.96 -6.64 -10.22
CA SER A 248 16.01 -5.70 -9.60
C SER A 248 15.08 -5.04 -10.63
N LEU A 249 13.75 -5.16 -10.49
CA LEU A 249 12.74 -4.52 -11.35
C LEU A 249 12.89 -2.98 -11.37
N VAL A 250 13.45 -2.45 -10.30
CA VAL A 250 13.64 -1.02 -10.04
C VAL A 250 15.09 -0.64 -10.39
N GLU A 251 15.23 0.39 -11.22
CA GLU A 251 16.51 0.99 -11.62
C GLU A 251 17.08 1.87 -10.49
N SER A 252 16.25 2.71 -9.88
CA SER A 252 16.62 3.59 -8.78
C SER A 252 15.42 3.97 -7.91
N VAL A 253 15.71 4.39 -6.68
CA VAL A 253 14.69 4.85 -5.72
C VAL A 253 15.09 6.22 -5.20
N ALA A 254 14.15 7.17 -5.25
CA ALA A 254 14.28 8.46 -4.58
C ALA A 254 13.46 8.44 -3.27
N PHE A 255 14.11 8.81 -2.17
CA PHE A 255 13.50 8.85 -0.85
C PHE A 255 13.00 10.25 -0.53
N TRP A 256 11.81 10.33 0.07
CA TRP A 256 11.24 11.59 0.54
C TRP A 256 11.74 11.96 1.93
N ASN A 257 12.15 13.21 2.09
CA ASN A 257 12.39 13.80 3.40
C ASN A 257 11.15 14.61 3.81
N ASP A 258 10.41 14.16 4.82
CA ASP A 258 9.13 14.77 5.21
C ASP A 258 9.33 16.23 5.68
N PRO A 259 8.88 17.25 4.91
CA PRO A 259 9.07 18.65 5.26
C PRO A 259 8.24 19.07 6.49
N GLY A 260 7.22 18.28 6.81
CA GLY A 260 6.41 18.42 8.00
C GLY A 260 7.00 17.70 9.21
N ALA A 261 8.06 16.90 9.09
CA ALA A 261 8.60 16.16 10.22
C ALA A 261 8.92 17.09 11.39
N SER A 262 8.41 16.73 12.58
CA SER A 262 8.65 17.45 13.84
C SER A 262 8.23 18.92 13.87
N ASN A 263 7.37 19.36 12.94
CA ASN A 263 6.89 20.74 12.89
C ASN A 263 5.42 20.85 12.41
N LYS A 264 4.90 22.09 12.36
CA LYS A 264 3.50 22.38 12.00
C LYS A 264 3.20 22.45 10.49
N LYS A 265 4.21 22.36 9.62
CA LYS A 265 4.04 22.35 8.16
C LYS A 265 3.35 21.06 7.71
N LEU A 266 2.78 21.09 6.51
CA LEU A 266 2.21 19.89 5.89
C LEU A 266 3.32 18.89 5.55
N SER A 267 2.99 17.61 5.70
CA SER A 267 3.77 16.51 5.15
C SER A 267 3.44 16.39 3.66
N ILE A 268 4.06 17.24 2.84
CA ILE A 268 3.73 17.42 1.42
C ILE A 268 4.75 16.75 0.48
N VAL A 269 4.24 16.19 -0.61
CA VAL A 269 4.97 15.66 -1.76
C VAL A 269 4.49 16.44 -2.99
N ASP A 270 5.42 17.05 -3.74
CA ASP A 270 5.12 17.76 -4.99
C ASP A 270 5.62 16.95 -6.18
N LEU A 271 4.68 16.38 -6.94
CA LEU A 271 4.92 15.58 -8.15
C LEU A 271 4.58 16.37 -9.43
N THR A 272 4.46 17.69 -9.36
CA THR A 272 4.19 18.54 -10.54
C THR A 272 5.47 18.75 -11.37
N ILE A 273 5.32 18.95 -12.70
CA ILE A 273 6.43 18.88 -13.67
C ILE A 273 7.60 19.81 -13.33
N ARG A 274 7.34 20.95 -12.66
CA ARG A 274 8.38 21.91 -12.26
C ARG A 274 9.36 21.42 -11.19
N SER A 275 9.04 20.35 -10.45
CA SER A 275 9.97 19.72 -9.50
C SER A 275 10.94 18.74 -10.17
N THR A 276 10.53 18.10 -11.28
CA THR A 276 11.34 17.09 -11.98
C THR A 276 12.56 17.65 -12.71
N SER A 277 12.67 18.97 -12.88
CA SER A 277 13.79 19.67 -13.51
C SER A 277 14.94 20.08 -12.55
N GLY A 278 15.09 19.41 -11.40
CA GLY A 278 16.32 19.52 -10.59
C GLY A 278 16.18 20.20 -9.23
N HIS A 279 14.97 20.38 -8.70
CA HIS A 279 14.78 20.57 -7.26
C HIS A 279 14.16 19.31 -6.69
N GLY A 280 15.05 18.43 -6.24
CA GLY A 280 14.72 17.10 -5.76
C GLY A 280 13.74 17.09 -4.60
N LEU A 281 13.37 15.87 -4.21
CA LEU A 281 12.63 15.51 -3.00
C LEU A 281 13.37 15.89 -1.69
N GLY A 282 14.11 17.02 -1.68
CA GLY A 282 14.88 17.52 -0.55
C GLY A 282 16.16 16.72 -0.29
N CYS A 283 16.86 16.23 -1.32
CA CYS A 283 18.20 15.66 -1.11
C CYS A 283 19.23 16.80 -1.00
N ASP A 284 19.64 17.10 0.22
CA ASP A 284 21.01 17.56 0.42
C ASP A 284 21.89 16.32 0.25
N THR A 285 22.79 16.34 -0.72
CA THR A 285 23.75 15.27 -1.04
C THR A 285 24.84 15.10 0.04
N SER A 286 24.58 15.55 1.27
CA SER A 286 25.48 15.45 2.42
C SER A 286 25.10 14.35 3.42
N LEU A 287 23.96 13.66 3.26
CA LEU A 287 23.62 12.49 4.07
C LEU A 287 24.01 11.18 3.38
N THR A 288 25.28 10.85 3.51
CA THR A 288 25.79 9.47 3.37
C THR A 288 24.85 8.50 4.08
N ARG A 289 24.53 7.38 3.40
CA ARG A 289 23.95 6.14 3.94
C ARG A 289 23.26 6.32 5.31
N GLN A 290 21.94 6.45 5.33
CA GLN A 290 21.24 6.24 6.61
C GLN A 290 21.68 4.87 7.17
N ARG A 291 22.13 4.97 8.42
CA ARG A 291 23.22 4.22 9.01
C ARG A 291 22.85 2.77 9.35
N CYS A 292 23.77 1.85 9.04
CA CYS A 292 23.98 0.66 9.87
C CYS A 292 24.20 1.08 11.35
N PRO A 293 23.64 0.36 12.33
CA PRO A 293 23.91 0.62 13.75
C PRO A 293 25.41 0.52 14.09
N ASN A 294 25.89 1.47 14.88
CA ASN A 294 27.25 1.49 15.41
C ASN A 294 27.41 0.43 16.52
N SER A 295 27.71 -0.82 16.16
CA SER A 295 28.41 -1.75 17.07
C SER A 295 29.38 -2.72 16.37
N MET A 296 29.70 -2.49 15.10
CA MET A 296 30.58 -3.38 14.30
C MET A 296 31.77 -2.62 13.71
N ARG A 297 32.52 -1.91 14.56
CA ARG A 297 33.91 -1.54 14.26
C ARG A 297 34.80 -2.02 15.40
N GLY A 298 35.31 -3.23 15.23
CA GLY A 298 36.29 -3.80 16.15
C GLY A 298 36.83 -5.14 15.66
N ARG A 299 38.02 -5.07 15.04
CA ARG A 299 39.06 -6.12 14.95
C ARG A 299 38.88 -7.22 13.89
N LEU A 300 39.54 -7.00 12.76
CA LEU A 300 40.39 -8.04 12.15
C LEU A 300 41.83 -7.74 12.59
N GLY A 301 42.48 -8.72 13.25
CA GLY A 301 43.90 -8.69 13.56
C GLY A 301 44.28 -9.43 14.85
N GLY A 302 44.71 -10.70 14.71
CA GLY A 302 45.70 -11.37 15.57
C GLY A 302 45.25 -11.97 16.92
N GLN A 303 45.28 -13.30 17.02
CA GLN A 303 45.42 -14.11 18.24
C GLN A 303 46.85 -13.99 18.86
N PRO A 304 47.22 -14.57 20.04
CA PRO A 304 46.54 -15.59 20.88
C PRO A 304 46.54 -15.39 22.43
N ASP A 305 45.86 -16.32 23.12
CA ASP A 305 46.00 -16.86 24.50
C ASP A 305 45.79 -15.99 25.77
N THR A 306 44.77 -16.32 26.59
CA THR A 306 44.91 -17.06 27.88
C THR A 306 43.60 -17.12 28.71
N ARG A 307 43.18 -18.37 29.01
CA ARG A 307 42.63 -18.96 30.26
C ARG A 307 41.72 -18.21 31.27
N CYS A 308 40.74 -19.02 31.73
CA CYS A 308 40.07 -19.08 33.06
C CYS A 308 38.95 -18.04 33.31
N THR A 309 37.82 -18.29 33.98
CA THR A 309 37.18 -19.41 34.71
C THR A 309 35.74 -18.96 35.03
N SER A 310 34.75 -19.87 35.05
CA SER A 310 33.44 -19.74 35.72
C SER A 310 33.61 -19.76 37.26
N PRO A 311 32.63 -19.36 38.12
CA PRO A 311 31.32 -20.02 38.36
C PRO A 311 30.15 -18.99 38.48
N ASP A 312 28.86 -19.26 38.28
CA ASP A 312 27.90 -20.30 38.71
C ASP A 312 26.89 -19.74 39.74
N GLU A 313 25.64 -20.22 39.65
CA GLU A 313 24.56 -20.19 40.64
C GLU A 313 23.98 -18.85 41.17
N ARG A 314 22.68 -18.57 40.96
CA ARG A 314 21.54 -19.11 41.77
C ARG A 314 20.21 -18.37 41.52
N SER A 315 19.18 -19.18 41.44
CA SER A 315 17.74 -18.91 41.49
C SER A 315 17.28 -18.10 42.72
N ARG A 316 16.19 -17.32 42.57
CA ARG A 316 14.97 -17.41 43.42
C ARG A 316 13.90 -16.37 43.05
N GLN A 317 12.69 -16.86 42.76
CA GLN A 317 11.43 -16.12 42.96
C GLN A 317 11.08 -16.05 44.46
N PRO A 318 10.16 -15.16 44.84
CA PRO A 318 8.99 -15.63 45.60
C PRO A 318 7.65 -15.00 45.16
N SER A 319 6.62 -15.48 45.85
CA SER A 319 5.19 -15.63 45.56
C SER A 319 4.25 -14.59 46.19
N SER A 320 3.06 -14.47 45.58
CA SER A 320 1.69 -14.29 46.13
C SER A 320 1.38 -13.40 47.35
N GLY A 321 0.34 -12.56 47.23
CA GLY A 321 -0.48 -12.08 48.36
C GLY A 321 -1.40 -10.90 48.02
N ASP A 322 -2.70 -11.06 48.28
CA ASP A 322 -3.89 -10.26 47.92
C ASP A 322 -3.96 -8.79 48.41
N GLU A 323 -4.67 -7.91 47.67
CA GLU A 323 -6.03 -7.44 48.00
C GLU A 323 -6.53 -6.27 47.11
N LYS A 324 -7.86 -6.22 46.97
CA LYS A 324 -8.71 -5.43 46.07
C LYS A 324 -8.56 -3.90 46.15
N LEU A 325 -8.54 -3.24 44.98
CA LEU A 325 -9.23 -1.97 44.77
C LEU A 325 -9.78 -1.88 43.34
N ILE A 326 -11.09 -1.69 43.23
CA ILE A 326 -11.81 -1.56 41.96
C ILE A 326 -11.47 -0.20 41.34
N SER A 327 -10.86 -0.21 40.16
CA SER A 327 -10.74 0.97 39.29
C SER A 327 -11.20 0.61 37.88
N THR A 328 -12.21 1.34 37.41
CA THR A 328 -12.88 1.16 36.12
C THR A 328 -12.01 1.72 34.98
N THR A 329 -11.01 0.95 34.54
CA THR A 329 -10.30 1.15 33.27
C THR A 329 -9.73 -0.19 32.80
N SER A 330 -10.52 -1.04 32.13
CA SER A 330 -9.96 -2.13 31.31
C SER A 330 -11.07 -2.84 30.53
N LEU A 331 -11.23 -2.50 29.25
CA LEU A 331 -11.82 -3.41 28.25
C LEU A 331 -11.13 -3.28 26.87
N THR A 332 -10.25 -2.30 26.66
CA THR A 332 -9.45 -2.15 25.43
C THR A 332 -8.04 -2.71 25.52
N GLU A 333 -7.56 -3.09 26.70
CA GLU A 333 -6.19 -3.58 26.91
C GLU A 333 -6.06 -5.10 26.71
N SER A 334 -7.11 -5.87 27.05
CA SER A 334 -7.07 -7.33 26.99
C SER A 334 -7.23 -7.92 25.57
N ALA A 335 -7.72 -7.16 24.58
CA ALA A 335 -7.79 -7.62 23.20
C ALA A 335 -6.47 -7.44 22.41
N LEU A 336 -5.45 -6.82 23.04
CA LEU A 336 -4.17 -6.50 22.41
C LEU A 336 -2.96 -7.15 23.11
N TYR A 337 -3.25 -8.13 23.98
CA TYR A 337 -2.26 -8.82 24.82
C TYR A 337 -2.09 -10.33 24.50
N GLU A 338 -2.81 -10.88 23.53
CA GLU A 338 -2.54 -12.24 23.02
C GLU A 338 -2.33 -12.21 21.51
N SER A 339 -1.10 -11.97 21.10
CA SER A 339 -0.63 -12.33 19.75
C SER A 339 0.89 -12.47 19.75
N GLU A 340 1.40 -13.39 20.56
CA GLU A 340 2.74 -13.96 20.40
C GLU A 340 2.57 -15.41 19.91
N ALA A 341 2.75 -15.63 18.61
CA ALA A 341 2.88 -16.96 18.04
C ALA A 341 4.14 -17.02 17.16
N LEU A 342 5.29 -17.01 17.82
CA LEU A 342 6.56 -17.50 17.26
C LEU A 342 6.89 -18.83 17.96
N ARG A 343 6.60 -19.97 17.32
CA ARG A 343 7.35 -21.25 17.41
C ARG A 343 6.70 -22.40 16.62
N GLY A 344 7.53 -23.04 15.77
CA GLY A 344 7.43 -24.45 15.33
C GLY A 344 6.40 -24.75 14.23
N GLY A 345 6.67 -25.52 13.18
CA GLY A 345 7.77 -26.42 12.86
C GLY A 345 7.65 -26.89 11.40
N GLY A 346 8.74 -27.44 10.86
CA GLY A 346 8.85 -27.82 9.46
C GLY A 346 8.04 -29.04 9.06
N GLY A 347 7.58 -29.04 7.81
CA GLY A 347 7.05 -30.18 7.09
C GLY A 347 7.24 -29.94 5.59
N ALA A 348 8.11 -30.71 4.97
CA ALA A 348 8.31 -30.74 3.53
C ALA A 348 7.31 -31.71 2.91
N LEU A 349 6.54 -31.32 1.89
CA LEU A 349 5.85 -32.24 0.99
C LEU A 349 5.74 -31.66 -0.43
N GLU A 350 5.63 -32.58 -1.38
CA GLU A 350 6.13 -32.56 -2.76
C GLU A 350 5.27 -31.81 -3.79
N HIS A 351 5.92 -31.40 -4.88
CA HIS A 351 5.34 -30.66 -6.01
C HIS A 351 4.57 -31.58 -6.98
N GLY A 352 3.38 -31.15 -7.39
CA GLY A 352 2.69 -31.64 -8.59
C GLY A 352 2.46 -30.48 -9.55
N ASP A 353 3.17 -30.50 -10.68
CA ASP A 353 3.13 -29.49 -11.76
C ASP A 353 1.84 -29.63 -12.60
N ILE A 354 1.02 -28.57 -12.68
CA ILE A 354 0.07 -28.36 -13.79
C ILE A 354 0.09 -26.88 -14.14
N GLY A 355 0.88 -26.53 -15.16
CA GLY A 355 1.03 -25.17 -15.67
C GLY A 355 -0.13 -24.76 -16.60
N TYR A 356 -0.65 -23.55 -16.37
CA TYR A 356 -1.36 -22.78 -17.40
C TYR A 356 -0.47 -21.59 -17.79
N GLY A 357 -0.13 -21.52 -19.08
CA GLY A 357 0.88 -20.62 -19.62
C GLY A 357 0.44 -19.15 -19.61
N SER A 358 1.31 -18.29 -19.05
CA SER A 358 1.31 -16.85 -19.26
C SER A 358 1.73 -16.53 -20.71
N PRO A 359 1.29 -15.41 -21.32
CA PRO A 359 1.74 -15.02 -22.66
C PRO A 359 3.25 -14.83 -22.72
N ASP A 360 3.87 -15.15 -23.86
CA ASP A 360 5.31 -14.95 -24.05
C ASP A 360 5.73 -13.47 -24.03
N GLU A 361 7.00 -13.24 -23.67
CA GLU A 361 7.61 -11.91 -23.50
C GLU A 361 7.62 -11.08 -24.80
N ALA A 362 7.57 -11.73 -25.96
CA ALA A 362 7.53 -11.06 -27.27
C ALA A 362 6.18 -10.37 -27.49
N THR A 363 5.08 -11.07 -27.15
CA THR A 363 3.72 -10.51 -27.17
C THR A 363 3.59 -9.31 -26.23
N ARG A 364 4.28 -9.36 -25.08
CA ARG A 364 4.32 -8.28 -24.07
C ARG A 364 5.04 -7.03 -24.57
N LEU A 365 6.15 -7.18 -25.29
CA LEU A 365 6.90 -6.06 -25.87
C LEU A 365 6.13 -5.36 -27.00
N GLU A 366 5.35 -6.11 -27.79
CA GLU A 366 4.53 -5.56 -28.88
C GLU A 366 3.33 -4.74 -28.36
N LEU A 367 2.67 -5.19 -27.28
CA LEU A 367 1.61 -4.43 -26.60
C LEU A 367 2.12 -3.09 -26.03
N MET A 368 3.38 -3.04 -25.61
CA MET A 368 4.05 -1.85 -25.05
C MET A 368 4.53 -0.87 -26.12
N ALA A 369 4.69 -1.29 -27.37
CA ALA A 369 5.22 -0.46 -28.46
C ALA A 369 4.17 0.47 -29.11
N GLY A 370 2.86 0.22 -28.86
CA GLY A 370 1.75 0.93 -29.50
C GLY A 370 1.02 2.00 -28.66
N LYS A 371 1.35 2.11 -27.37
CA LYS A 371 0.80 3.08 -26.40
C LYS A 371 1.80 4.23 -26.20
N ASP A 372 1.34 5.42 -25.80
CA ASP A 372 2.22 6.49 -25.29
C ASP A 372 3.24 5.90 -24.31
N MET A 373 4.52 6.28 -24.43
CA MET A 373 5.62 5.66 -23.69
C MET A 373 5.23 5.45 -22.22
N PRO A 374 5.28 4.20 -21.70
CA PRO A 374 4.78 3.88 -20.36
C PRO A 374 5.49 4.73 -19.30
N ARG A 375 4.76 5.11 -18.24
CA ARG A 375 5.31 5.94 -17.15
C ARG A 375 6.61 5.30 -16.65
N LYS A 376 7.62 6.13 -16.39
CA LYS A 376 8.96 5.63 -15.98
C LYS A 376 9.08 5.47 -14.46
N GLU A 377 8.21 6.13 -13.72
CA GLU A 377 8.27 6.22 -12.27
C GLU A 377 6.90 5.98 -11.66
N THR A 378 6.90 5.40 -10.46
CA THR A 378 5.74 5.27 -9.59
C THR A 378 6.13 5.77 -8.20
N THR A 379 5.35 6.68 -7.64
CA THR A 379 5.52 7.11 -6.25
C THR A 379 4.67 6.21 -5.35
N VAL A 380 5.32 5.48 -4.45
CA VAL A 380 4.70 4.67 -3.41
C VAL A 380 4.56 5.51 -2.14
N ILE A 381 3.38 5.49 -1.53
CA ILE A 381 3.06 6.21 -0.30
C ILE A 381 2.45 5.24 0.69
N ASN A 382 3.17 4.95 1.77
CA ASN A 382 2.55 4.33 2.93
C ASN A 382 2.01 5.45 3.84
N ALA A 383 0.69 5.55 3.90
CA ALA A 383 -0.05 6.63 4.55
C ALA A 383 -0.53 6.27 5.97
N ALA A 384 0.06 5.26 6.62
CA ALA A 384 -0.32 4.80 7.95
C ALA A 384 -0.35 5.97 8.96
N TYR A 385 -1.56 6.26 9.46
CA TYR A 385 -1.81 7.28 10.45
C TYR A 385 -1.39 6.83 11.84
N LEU A 386 -1.75 5.62 12.23
CA LEU A 386 -1.23 5.03 13.47
C LEU A 386 0.25 4.71 13.31
N GLY A 387 1.07 5.16 14.25
CA GLY A 387 2.49 4.84 14.29
C GLY A 387 2.73 3.40 14.73
N PRO A 388 3.96 2.88 14.53
CA PRO A 388 4.34 1.55 14.98
C PRO A 388 4.26 1.46 16.51
N ARG A 389 3.84 0.29 17.02
CA ARG A 389 3.84 0.02 18.46
C ARG A 389 5.28 -0.12 18.95
N ILE A 390 5.68 0.75 19.87
CA ILE A 390 6.99 0.69 20.52
C ILE A 390 6.76 0.37 22.00
N ALA A 391 7.33 -0.74 22.47
CA ALA A 391 7.18 -1.18 23.85
C ALA A 391 7.59 -0.07 24.83
N GLY A 392 6.73 0.18 25.84
CA GLY A 392 6.94 1.23 26.84
C GLY A 392 6.72 2.66 26.35
N LYS A 393 6.27 2.88 25.11
CA LYS A 393 5.94 4.22 24.60
C LYS A 393 4.44 4.36 24.30
N PRO A 394 3.87 5.58 24.44
CA PRO A 394 2.50 5.83 24.03
C PRO A 394 2.35 5.63 22.51
N ARG A 395 1.12 5.34 22.08
CA ARG A 395 0.79 5.26 20.65
C ARG A 395 1.12 6.59 19.97
N GLY A 396 1.96 6.54 18.94
CA GLY A 396 2.25 7.68 18.08
C GLY A 396 1.24 7.80 16.95
N TYR A 397 1.06 9.02 16.44
CA TYR A 397 0.25 9.28 15.25
C TYR A 397 1.05 10.12 14.25
N ASN A 398 0.93 9.77 12.98
CA ASN A 398 1.56 10.46 11.87
C ASN A 398 0.60 11.48 11.27
N LYS A 399 1.13 12.50 10.59
CA LYS A 399 0.27 13.43 9.84
C LYS A 399 -0.18 12.80 8.51
N PRO A 400 -1.38 13.15 8.02
CA PRO A 400 -1.78 12.87 6.65
C PRO A 400 -0.70 13.33 5.65
N ILE A 401 -0.46 12.54 4.61
CA ILE A 401 0.46 12.91 3.53
C ILE A 401 -0.35 13.64 2.47
N VAL A 402 0.11 14.82 2.07
CA VAL A 402 -0.51 15.64 1.02
C VAL A 402 0.32 15.48 -0.25
N VAL A 403 -0.33 15.19 -1.37
CA VAL A 403 0.33 15.00 -2.67
C VAL A 403 -0.24 16.00 -3.65
N ASP A 404 0.61 16.81 -4.23
CA ASP A 404 0.27 17.63 -5.38
C ASP A 404 0.73 16.89 -6.65
N VAL A 405 -0.20 16.46 -7.50
CA VAL A 405 0.09 15.65 -8.70
C VAL A 405 -0.63 16.20 -9.93
N GLU A 406 -0.03 16.06 -11.11
CA GLU A 406 -0.66 16.44 -12.37
C GLU A 406 -1.46 15.28 -12.97
N LEU A 407 -2.79 15.45 -13.06
CA LEU A 407 -3.71 14.45 -13.63
C LEU A 407 -4.31 14.96 -14.95
N PRO A 408 -4.74 14.06 -15.85
CA PRO A 408 -5.37 14.43 -17.13
C PRO A 408 -6.56 15.37 -16.93
N ILE A 409 -6.70 16.37 -17.81
CA ILE A 409 -7.86 17.26 -17.82
C ILE A 409 -9.06 16.55 -18.45
N TRP A 410 -10.21 16.69 -17.81
CA TRP A 410 -11.51 16.31 -18.37
C TRP A 410 -11.79 17.14 -19.61
N ASP A 411 -11.87 16.52 -20.79
CA ASP A 411 -12.25 17.21 -22.02
C ASP A 411 -13.79 17.24 -22.13
N SER A 412 -14.40 18.37 -21.73
CA SER A 412 -15.86 18.55 -21.75
C SER A 412 -16.43 18.82 -23.15
N SER A 413 -15.65 18.59 -24.21
CA SER A 413 -16.08 18.78 -25.60
C SER A 413 -16.85 17.55 -26.12
N HIS A 414 -18.02 17.27 -25.54
CA HIS A 414 -19.09 16.45 -26.15
C HIS A 414 -20.46 17.05 -25.90
#